data_AF-A0A7G5H2B6-F1
#
_entry.id   AF-A0A7G5H2B6-F1
#
_cell.length_a   1.000
_cell.length_b   1.000
_cell.length_c   1.000
_cell.angle_alpha   90.00
_cell.angle_beta   90.00
_cell.angle_gamma   90.00
#
_symmetry.space_group_name_H-M   'P 1'
#
loop_
_entity.id
_entity.type
_entity.pdbx_description
1 polymer ?
#
loop_
_entity_poly.entity_id
_entity_poly.type
_entity_poly.pdbx_seq_one_letter_code
_entity_poly.pdbx_strand_id
1 'polypeptide(L)' 'MTIRLKKDATPKQIKEALDKIKPSTGQPLDVSRFSGKIKWGQDAVEYQRELRGE' A
#
# COMPACT_ATOMS: atom_id res chain seq x y z
N MET A 1 -3.23 0.11 -4.87
CA MET A 1 -3.46 -0.25 -6.28
C MET A 1 -3.26 -1.75 -6.43
N THR A 2 -4.11 -2.43 -7.20
CA THR A 2 -4.05 -3.89 -7.38
C THR A 2 -3.63 -4.18 -8.82
N ILE A 3 -2.53 -4.90 -9.01
CA ILE A 3 -2.01 -5.26 -10.33
C ILE A 3 -2.49 -6.67 -10.66
N ARG A 4 -3.11 -6.84 -11.83
CA ARG A 4 -3.54 -8.14 -12.34
C ARG A 4 -2.46 -8.69 -13.26
N LEU A 5 -1.65 -9.61 -12.75
CA LEU A 5 -0.71 -10.39 -13.54
C LEU A 5 -1.38 -11.72 -13.94
N LYS A 6 -1.08 -12.21 -15.16
CA LYS A 6 -1.44 -13.57 -15.55
C LYS A 6 -0.57 -14.56 -14.76
N LYS A 7 -1.09 -15.75 -14.46
CA LYS A 7 -0.34 -16.79 -13.73
C LYS A 7 0.97 -17.19 -14.42
N ASP A 8 1.03 -17.04 -15.74
CA ASP A 8 2.15 -17.47 -16.58
C ASP A 8 3.10 -16.30 -16.91
N ALA A 9 3.00 -15.20 -16.17
CA ALA A 9 3.82 -14.02 -16.41
C ALA A 9 5.31 -14.34 -16.21
N THR A 10 6.11 -14.00 -17.21
CA THR A 10 7.57 -14.18 -17.14
C THR A 10 8.21 -13.15 -16.21
N PRO A 11 9.38 -13.44 -15.62
CA PRO A 11 10.07 -12.52 -14.71
C PRO A 11 10.29 -11.11 -15.29
N LYS A 12 10.50 -11.01 -16.61
CA LYS A 12 10.63 -9.72 -17.31
C LYS A 12 9.33 -8.91 -17.32
N GLN A 13 8.19 -9.56 -17.56
CA GLN A 13 6.88 -8.91 -17.58
C GLN A 13 6.45 -8.45 -16.19
N ILE A 14 6.81 -9.22 -15.15
CA ILE A 14 6.60 -8.82 -13.76
C ILE A 14 7.44 -7.57 -13.46
N LYS A 15 8.71 -7.57 -13.87
CA LYS A 15 9.61 -6.43 -13.65
C LYS A 15 9.15 -5.17 -14.38
N GLU A 16 8.72 -5.26 -15.63
CA GLU A 16 8.14 -4.11 -16.35
C GLU A 16 6.83 -3.61 -15.72
N ALA A 17 5.98 -4.51 -15.22
CA ALA A 17 4.76 -4.13 -14.54
C ALA A 17 5.05 -3.41 -13.22
N LEU A 18 6.10 -3.82 -12.52
CA LEU A 18 6.60 -3.17 -11.29
C LEU A 18 7.29 -1.83 -11.58
N ASP A 19 8.12 -1.74 -12.63
CA ASP A 19 8.84 -0.51 -13.00
C ASP A 19 7.89 0.59 -13.53
N LYS A 20 6.76 0.21 -14.13
CA LYS A 20 5.68 1.15 -14.49
C LYS A 20 4.98 1.75 -13.29
N ILE A 21 5.13 1.17 -12.10
CA ILE A 21 4.70 1.77 -10.86
C ILE A 21 5.72 2.86 -10.53
N LYS A 22 5.48 4.08 -11.03
CA LYS A 22 6.13 5.23 -10.42
C LYS A 22 5.75 5.20 -8.94
N PRO A 23 6.72 5.22 -8.00
CA PRO A 23 6.37 5.40 -6.61
C PRO A 23 5.56 6.69 -6.55
N SER A 24 4.47 6.69 -5.80
CA SER A 24 3.70 7.90 -5.54
C SER A 24 4.51 8.80 -4.61
N THR A 25 5.71 9.22 -5.04
CA THR A 25 6.61 10.19 -4.39
C THR A 25 6.06 11.62 -4.42
N GLY A 26 4.74 11.75 -4.54
CA GLY A 26 4.04 13.03 -4.60
C GLY A 26 2.62 12.97 -4.05
N GLN A 27 2.18 11.85 -3.46
CA GLN A 27 0.99 11.89 -2.62
C GLN A 27 1.44 12.32 -1.23
N PRO A 28 1.16 13.57 -0.79
CA PRO A 28 1.43 13.94 0.57
C PRO A 28 0.71 12.95 1.47
N LEU A 29 1.45 12.35 2.41
CA LEU A 29 0.85 11.55 3.46
C LEU A 29 -0.20 12.46 4.12
N ASP A 30 -1.46 12.05 4.11
CA ASP A 30 -2.52 12.85 4.71
C ASP A 30 -2.38 12.80 6.23
N VAL A 31 -1.53 13.68 6.75
CA VAL A 31 -1.19 13.79 8.17
C VAL A 31 -2.47 14.06 8.98
N SER A 32 -3.46 14.76 8.41
CA SER A 32 -4.75 15.00 9.08
C SER A 32 -5.55 13.71 9.30
N ARG A 33 -5.45 12.77 8.36
CA ARG A 33 -6.16 11.49 8.43
C ARG A 33 -5.51 10.50 9.38
N PHE A 34 -4.18 10.50 9.47
CA PHE A 34 -3.41 9.44 10.14
C PHE A 34 -2.62 9.89 11.38
N SER A 35 -2.28 11.17 11.53
CA SER A 35 -1.56 11.64 12.72
C SER A 35 -2.46 11.65 13.95
N GLY A 36 -1.94 11.19 15.07
CA GLY A 36 -2.67 11.11 16.35
C GLY A 36 -3.68 9.98 16.47
N LYS A 37 -4.02 9.29 15.36
CA LYS A 37 -4.92 8.11 15.38
C LYS A 37 -4.19 6.79 15.56
N ILE A 38 -2.89 6.75 15.27
CA ILE A 38 -2.05 5.57 15.47
C ILE A 38 -1.52 5.65 16.91
N LYS A 39 -1.82 4.63 17.73
CA LYS A 39 -1.21 4.51 19.06
C LYS A 39 0.26 4.10 18.87
N TRP A 40 1.18 4.76 19.58
CA TRP A 40 2.59 4.38 19.54
C TRP A 40 2.74 2.93 20.01
N GLY A 41 3.35 2.08 19.17
CA GLY A 41 3.48 0.65 19.43
C GLY A 41 2.32 -0.23 18.94
N GLN A 42 1.34 0.35 18.24
CA GLN A 42 0.25 -0.41 17.64
C GLN A 42 0.70 -1.16 16.39
N ASP A 43 0.31 -2.42 16.27
CA ASP A 43 0.60 -3.23 15.09
C ASP A 43 -0.13 -2.69 13.85
N ALA A 44 0.55 -2.73 12.70
CA ALA A 44 0.02 -2.19 11.46
C ALA A 44 -1.24 -2.93 10.97
N VAL A 45 -1.38 -4.22 11.28
CA VAL A 45 -2.54 -5.04 10.91
C VAL A 45 -3.72 -4.72 11.82
N GLU A 46 -3.50 -4.56 13.12
CA GLU A 46 -4.54 -4.12 14.06
C GLU A 46 -5.10 -2.76 13.68
N TYR A 47 -4.24 -1.79 13.36
CA TYR A 47 -4.66 -0.47 12.89
C TYR A 47 -5.53 -0.54 11.63
N GLN A 48 -5.21 -1.44 10.70
CA GLN A 48 -6.01 -1.63 9.48
C GLN A 48 -7.37 -2.28 9.74
N ARG A 49 -7.49 -3.16 10.75
CA ARG A 49 -8.77 -3.75 11.16
C ARG A 49 -9.69 -2.71 11.80
N GLU A 50 -9.16 -1.92 12.73
CA GLU A 50 -9.91 -0.83 13.36
C GLU A 50 -10.42 0.18 12.31
N LEU A 51 -9.59 0.52 11.31
CA LEU A 51 -10.00 1.40 10.22
C LEU A 51 -11.14 0.84 9.35
N ARG A 52 -11.34 -0.48 9.34
CA ARG A 52 -12.42 -1.16 8.60
C ARG A 52 -13.66 -1.42 9.46
N GLY A 53 -13.58 -1.20 10.77
CA GLY A 53 -14.64 -1.56 11.72
C GLY A 53 -14.79 -3.08 11.91
N GLU A 54 -13.72 -3.84 11.66
CA GLU A 54 -13.61 -5.29 11.91
C GLU A 54 -13.14 -5.59 13.34
#